data_AF-A0A1Y2C1K5-F1
#
_entry.id   AF-A0A1Y2C1K5-F1
#
_cell.length_a   1.000
_cell.length_b   1.000
_cell.length_c   1.000
_cell.angle_alpha   90.00
_cell.angle_beta   90.00
_cell.angle_gamma   90.00
#
_symmetry.space_group_name_H-M   'P 1'
#
loop_
_entity.id
_entity.type
_entity.pdbx_description
1 polymer ?
#
loop_
_entity_poly.entity_id
_entity_poly.type
_entity_poly.pdbx_seq_one_letter_code
_entity_poly.pdbx_strand_id
1 'polypeptide(L)'
;MIILGGGISGLSTAWFAAKAAPRTTLIKVIEGGTRCGGWIHSSLDSDSDVLFESGPRTLRPVGPQGLATLELVFALGLKDQVIAVPKNSPAAKNRFIKYNGNINKMPSSLQEALFPPTGHVFRGVMARGALEPFIKRTKADDESIHDFVSRRFGSHVADNMISALVHGIL
;
A
#
# COMPACT_ATOMS: atom_id res chain seq x y z
N MET A 1 0.62 19.74 25.53
CA MET A 1 0.98 18.48 24.82
C MET A 1 2.08 18.79 23.82
N ILE A 2 3.13 17.98 23.79
CA ILE A 2 4.23 18.10 22.82
C ILE A 2 4.23 16.86 21.93
N ILE A 3 4.35 17.06 20.63
CA ILE A 3 4.40 16.01 19.61
C ILE A 3 5.74 16.16 18.88
N LEU A 4 6.52 15.09 18.85
CA LEU A 4 7.81 15.06 18.17
C LEU A 4 7.63 14.45 16.78
N GLY A 5 8.01 15.19 15.74
CA GLY A 5 7.82 14.86 14.33
C GLY A 5 6.61 15.55 13.71
N GLY A 6 6.84 16.26 12.62
CA GLY A 6 5.86 16.91 11.76
C GLY A 6 5.52 16.09 10.51
N GLY A 7 5.72 14.76 10.54
CA GLY A 7 5.20 13.84 9.53
C GLY A 7 3.68 13.62 9.64
N ILE A 8 3.10 12.83 8.74
CA ILE A 8 1.64 12.59 8.70
C ILE A 8 1.07 12.08 10.04
N SER A 9 1.78 11.21 10.74
CA SER A 9 1.38 10.73 12.07
C SER A 9 1.36 11.82 13.12
N GLY A 10 2.37 12.70 13.15
CA GLY A 10 2.44 13.80 14.11
C GLY A 10 1.44 14.90 13.83
N LEU A 11 1.28 15.29 12.56
CA LEU A 11 0.31 16.29 12.13
C LEU A 11 -1.13 15.84 12.36
N SER A 12 -1.47 14.59 12.01
CA SER A 12 -2.81 14.04 12.29
C SER A 12 -3.07 13.95 13.80
N THR A 13 -2.09 13.48 14.59
CA THR A 13 -2.19 13.48 16.06
C THR A 13 -2.47 14.88 16.61
N ALA A 14 -1.72 15.88 16.14
CA ALA A 14 -1.90 17.27 16.58
C ALA A 14 -3.29 17.79 16.22
N TRP A 15 -3.78 17.48 15.02
CA TRP A 15 -5.10 17.90 14.55
C TRP A 15 -6.23 17.28 15.37
N PHE A 16 -6.19 15.96 15.61
CA PHE A 16 -7.20 15.28 16.43
C PHE A 16 -7.14 15.74 17.89
N ALA A 17 -5.93 15.92 18.44
CA ALA A 17 -5.77 16.45 19.79
C ALA A 17 -6.33 17.87 19.92
N ALA A 18 -6.13 18.73 18.91
CA ALA A 18 -6.66 20.10 18.91
C ALA A 18 -8.19 20.15 18.86
N LYS A 19 -8.83 19.16 18.23
CA LYS A 19 -10.29 19.02 18.24
C LYS A 19 -10.86 18.50 19.55
N ALA A 20 -10.17 17.55 20.19
CA ALA A 20 -10.67 16.88 21.39
C ALA A 20 -10.33 17.62 22.69
N ALA A 21 -9.20 18.32 22.73
CA ALA A 21 -8.73 18.98 23.93
C ALA A 21 -9.45 20.33 24.17
N PRO A 22 -9.53 20.80 25.43
CA PRO A 22 -9.98 22.16 25.73
C PRO A 22 -9.18 23.19 24.93
N ARG A 23 -9.82 24.27 24.48
CA ARG A 23 -9.17 25.35 23.70
C ARG A 23 -7.96 26.01 24.41
N THR A 24 -7.88 25.88 25.72
CA THR A 24 -6.75 26.35 26.54
C THR A 24 -5.53 25.43 26.47
N THR A 25 -5.65 24.26 25.86
CA THR A 25 -4.58 23.27 25.75
C THR A 25 -3.58 23.72 24.70
N LEU A 26 -2.36 24.03 25.13
CA LEU A 26 -1.26 24.30 24.23
C LEU A 26 -0.74 22.99 23.61
N ILE A 27 -0.88 22.87 22.29
CA ILE A 27 -0.35 21.76 21.49
C ILE A 27 0.82 22.29 20.66
N LYS A 28 2.00 21.67 20.83
CA LYS A 28 3.21 22.01 20.07
C LYS A 28 3.70 20.81 19.26
N VAL A 29 3.97 21.02 17.99
CA VAL A 29 4.63 20.05 17.11
C VAL A 29 6.08 20.51 16.92
N ILE A 30 7.03 19.62 17.14
CA ILE A 30 8.47 19.88 16.95
C ILE A 30 8.95 18.99 15.81
N GLU A 31 9.27 19.58 14.67
CA GLU A 31 9.87 18.91 13.51
C GLU A 31 11.38 19.17 13.49
N GLY A 32 12.18 18.13 13.25
CA GLY A 32 13.64 18.24 13.20
C GLY A 32 14.18 18.67 11.84
N GLY A 33 13.40 18.44 10.77
CA GLY A 33 13.72 18.86 9.40
C GLY A 33 13.29 20.30 9.09
N THR A 34 13.57 20.72 7.86
CA THR A 34 13.24 22.08 7.36
C THR A 34 11.78 22.22 6.92
N ARG A 35 11.01 21.12 6.90
CA ARG A 35 9.60 21.10 6.48
C ARG A 35 8.80 20.03 7.20
N CYS A 36 7.52 20.28 7.38
CA CYS A 36 6.55 19.25 7.76
C CYS A 36 6.15 18.39 6.55
N GLY A 37 5.60 17.20 6.83
CA GLY A 37 5.07 16.25 5.86
C GLY A 37 5.80 14.91 5.86
N GLY A 38 7.01 14.83 6.42
CA GLY A 38 7.82 13.62 6.42
C GLY A 38 8.03 13.11 4.99
N TRP A 39 7.81 11.80 4.78
CA TRP A 39 7.92 11.16 3.46
C TRP A 39 6.91 11.64 2.41
N ILE A 40 5.80 12.28 2.82
CA ILE A 40 4.85 12.87 1.86
C ILE A 40 5.50 14.13 1.31
N HIS A 41 5.92 14.12 0.05
CA HIS A 41 6.59 15.25 -0.58
C HIS A 41 6.37 15.26 -2.10
N SER A 42 5.71 16.33 -2.55
CA SER A 42 5.43 16.60 -3.95
C SER A 42 6.28 17.78 -4.43
N SER A 43 6.82 17.69 -5.64
CA SER A 43 7.58 18.75 -6.32
C SER A 43 7.07 18.93 -7.74
N LEU A 44 6.78 20.16 -8.14
CA LEU A 44 6.38 20.49 -9.50
C LEU A 44 7.60 20.80 -10.35
N ASP A 45 7.67 20.22 -11.55
CA ASP A 45 8.67 20.61 -12.56
C ASP A 45 8.37 22.02 -13.06
N SER A 46 9.37 22.91 -12.99
CA SER A 46 9.23 24.30 -13.45
C SER A 46 9.01 24.38 -14.96
N ASP A 47 9.48 23.40 -15.71
CA ASP A 47 9.56 23.48 -17.16
C ASP A 47 8.43 22.70 -17.86
N SER A 48 7.78 21.76 -17.15
CA SER A 48 6.81 20.84 -17.76
C SER A 48 5.46 20.69 -17.04
N ASP A 49 5.19 21.43 -15.96
CA ASP A 49 3.96 21.32 -15.15
C ASP A 49 3.68 19.87 -14.67
N VAL A 50 4.74 19.07 -14.51
CA VAL A 50 4.65 17.67 -14.08
C VAL A 50 4.86 17.61 -12.58
N LEU A 51 3.89 17.02 -11.87
CA LEU A 51 4.00 16.77 -10.43
C LEU A 51 4.75 15.47 -10.16
N PHE A 52 5.86 15.58 -9.45
CA PHE A 52 6.64 14.44 -8.98
C PHE A 52 6.37 14.17 -7.50
N GLU A 53 6.12 12.90 -7.18
CA GLU A 53 5.93 12.42 -5.82
C GLU A 53 7.16 11.61 -5.37
N SER A 54 7.82 12.09 -4.32
CA SER A 54 9.04 11.50 -3.75
C SER A 54 8.75 10.40 -2.71
N GLY A 55 7.50 10.23 -2.30
CA GLY A 55 7.07 9.20 -1.36
C GLY A 55 5.75 8.55 -1.79
N PRO A 56 4.73 8.49 -0.91
CA PRO A 56 3.47 7.84 -1.25
C PRO A 56 2.71 8.61 -2.34
N ARG A 57 2.26 7.88 -3.36
CA ARG A 57 1.57 8.45 -4.54
C ARG A 57 0.07 8.25 -4.54
N THR A 58 -0.41 7.28 -3.77
CA THR A 58 -1.83 6.90 -3.77
C THR A 58 -2.25 6.47 -2.37
N LEU A 59 -3.50 6.74 -2.03
CA LEU A 59 -4.15 6.27 -0.81
C LEU A 59 -5.27 5.31 -1.21
N ARG A 60 -5.50 4.27 -0.39
CA ARG A 60 -6.60 3.32 -0.61
C ARG A 60 -7.72 3.59 0.40
N PRO A 61 -8.88 4.13 -0.01
CA PRO A 61 -9.98 4.44 0.89
C PRO A 61 -10.82 3.18 1.19
N VAL A 62 -10.22 2.15 1.77
CA VAL A 62 -10.88 0.89 2.09
C VAL A 62 -10.67 0.56 3.57
N GLY A 63 -11.71 0.05 4.22
CA GLY A 63 -11.68 -0.32 5.63
C GLY A 63 -11.67 0.91 6.57
N PRO A 64 -11.62 0.67 7.89
CA PRO A 64 -11.68 1.73 8.89
C PRO A 64 -10.58 2.80 8.72
N GLN A 65 -9.36 2.39 8.39
CA GLN A 65 -8.22 3.32 8.22
C GLN A 65 -8.40 4.21 6.98
N GLY A 66 -8.90 3.65 5.88
CA GLY A 66 -9.19 4.41 4.67
C GLY A 66 -10.32 5.41 4.88
N LEU A 67 -11.35 5.04 5.66
CA LEU A 67 -12.44 5.95 6.03
C LEU A 67 -11.95 7.10 6.93
N ALA A 68 -11.12 6.82 7.93
CA ALA A 68 -10.51 7.86 8.78
C ALA A 68 -9.67 8.86 7.94
N THR A 69 -8.98 8.36 6.92
CA THR A 69 -8.23 9.20 5.98
C THR A 69 -9.17 10.11 5.18
N LEU A 70 -10.27 9.57 4.65
CA LEU A 70 -11.27 10.37 3.94
C LEU A 70 -11.93 11.39 4.87
N GLU A 71 -12.28 11.02 6.09
CA GLU A 71 -12.85 11.94 7.07
C GLU A 71 -11.93 13.15 7.29
N LEU A 72 -10.62 12.91 7.43
CA LEU A 72 -9.62 13.97 7.56
C LEU A 72 -9.58 14.87 6.31
N VAL A 73 -9.58 14.28 5.11
CA VAL A 73 -9.62 15.03 3.84
C VAL A 73 -10.84 15.94 3.77
N PHE A 74 -12.01 15.45 4.15
CA PHE A 74 -13.25 16.23 4.13
C PHE A 74 -13.25 17.31 5.21
N ALA A 75 -12.79 16.98 6.42
CA ALA A 75 -12.73 17.94 7.53
C ALA A 75 -11.72 19.07 7.31
N LEU A 76 -10.74 18.87 6.43
CA LEU A 76 -9.79 19.89 5.97
C LEU A 76 -10.27 20.65 4.72
N GLY A 77 -11.45 20.33 4.19
CA GLY A 77 -11.99 20.99 2.98
C GLY A 77 -11.27 20.61 1.68
N LEU A 78 -10.54 19.48 1.66
CA LEU A 78 -9.73 19.04 0.53
C LEU A 78 -10.47 18.15 -0.47
N LYS A 79 -11.78 17.97 -0.29
CA LYS A 79 -12.61 17.07 -1.11
C LYS A 79 -12.46 17.32 -2.60
N ASP A 80 -12.50 18.59 -3.03
CA ASP A 80 -12.50 18.95 -4.45
C ASP A 80 -11.10 18.85 -5.09
N GLN A 81 -10.07 18.60 -4.28
CA GLN A 81 -8.70 18.31 -4.75
C GLN A 81 -8.43 16.80 -4.88
N VAL A 82 -9.39 15.94 -4.52
CA VAL A 82 -9.22 14.49 -4.57
C VAL A 82 -9.30 13.99 -6.01
N ILE A 83 -8.20 13.45 -6.51
CA ILE A 83 -8.16 12.75 -7.80
C ILE A 83 -8.46 11.26 -7.56
N ALA A 84 -9.67 10.83 -7.91
CA ALA A 84 -10.09 9.44 -7.75
C ALA A 84 -9.71 8.57 -8.96
N VAL A 85 -9.23 7.36 -8.69
CA VAL A 85 -8.98 6.34 -9.72
C VAL A 85 -10.10 5.30 -9.68
N PRO A 86 -10.99 5.25 -10.69
CA PRO A 86 -12.09 4.29 -10.73
C PRO A 86 -11.59 2.83 -10.72
N LYS A 87 -12.31 1.94 -10.03
CA LYS A 87 -11.97 0.50 -9.96
C LYS A 87 -11.96 -0.20 -11.32
N ASN A 88 -12.70 0.34 -12.29
CA ASN A 88 -12.76 -0.21 -13.63
C ASN A 88 -11.62 0.29 -14.55
N SER A 89 -10.82 1.26 -14.10
CA SER A 89 -9.71 1.81 -14.88
C SER A 89 -8.60 0.77 -15.11
N PRO A 90 -7.85 0.87 -16.23
CA PRO A 90 -6.69 0.02 -16.47
C PRO A 90 -5.65 0.08 -15.34
N ALA A 91 -5.42 1.27 -14.77
CA ALA A 91 -4.48 1.49 -13.67
C ALA A 91 -4.87 0.77 -12.37
N ALA A 92 -6.17 0.61 -12.10
CA ALA A 92 -6.65 -0.12 -10.93
C ALA A 92 -6.63 -1.66 -11.12
N LYS A 93 -6.87 -2.11 -12.35
CA LYS A 93 -7.03 -3.54 -12.70
C LYS A 93 -5.72 -4.25 -12.99
N ASN A 94 -4.78 -3.58 -13.63
CA ASN A 94 -3.60 -4.25 -14.19
C ASN A 94 -2.40 -4.07 -13.26
N ARG A 95 -1.89 -5.19 -12.74
CA ARG A 95 -0.59 -5.27 -12.06
C ARG A 95 0.31 -6.20 -12.84
N PHE A 96 1.60 -5.93 -12.87
CA PHE A 96 2.55 -6.68 -13.68
C PHE A 96 3.75 -7.12 -12.84
N ILE A 97 4.28 -8.31 -13.15
CA ILE A 97 5.51 -8.83 -12.56
C ILE A 97 6.48 -9.17 -13.70
N LYS A 98 7.73 -8.73 -13.59
CA LYS A 98 8.79 -9.15 -14.52
C LYS A 98 9.28 -10.54 -14.10
N TYR A 99 9.16 -11.50 -15.00
CA TYR A 99 9.57 -12.89 -14.76
C TYR A 99 10.05 -13.54 -16.06
N ASN A 100 11.19 -14.23 -16.01
CA ASN A 100 11.85 -14.86 -17.16
C ASN A 100 11.97 -13.94 -18.38
N GLY A 101 12.45 -12.71 -18.18
CA GLY A 101 12.63 -11.72 -19.24
C GLY A 101 11.34 -11.08 -19.76
N ASN A 102 10.16 -11.54 -19.33
CA ASN A 102 8.86 -11.08 -19.82
C ASN A 102 8.08 -10.30 -18.75
N ILE A 103 7.21 -9.38 -19.19
CA ILE A 103 6.27 -8.66 -18.32
C ILE A 103 4.97 -9.47 -18.26
N ASN A 104 4.64 -9.97 -17.08
CA ASN A 104 3.51 -10.87 -16.85
C ASN A 104 2.37 -10.09 -16.19
N LYS A 105 1.20 -9.99 -16.84
CA LYS A 105 0.01 -9.39 -16.25
C LYS A 105 -0.58 -10.34 -15.20
N MET A 106 -0.74 -9.86 -13.97
CA MET A 106 -1.38 -10.63 -12.91
C MET A 106 -2.87 -10.87 -13.23
N PRO A 107 -3.40 -12.08 -12.99
CA PRO A 107 -4.80 -12.37 -13.23
C PRO A 107 -5.72 -11.41 -12.48
N SER A 108 -6.69 -10.87 -13.21
CA SER A 108 -7.73 -9.97 -12.73
C SER A 108 -9.10 -10.65 -12.64
N SER A 109 -9.20 -11.91 -13.09
CA SER A 109 -10.39 -12.75 -13.01
C SER A 109 -10.01 -14.20 -12.68
N LEU A 110 -10.98 -14.99 -12.20
CA LEU A 110 -10.78 -16.41 -11.92
C LEU A 110 -10.43 -17.20 -13.20
N GLN A 111 -11.00 -16.83 -14.34
CA GLN A 111 -10.71 -17.47 -15.63
C GLN A 111 -9.25 -17.27 -16.04
N GLU A 112 -8.72 -16.05 -15.92
CA GLU A 112 -7.30 -15.75 -16.18
C GLU A 112 -6.38 -16.51 -15.20
N ALA A 113 -6.83 -16.71 -13.96
CA ALA A 113 -6.07 -17.43 -12.94
C ALA A 113 -6.01 -18.95 -13.18
N LEU A 114 -7.08 -19.55 -13.70
CA LEU A 114 -7.15 -20.98 -13.98
C LEU A 114 -6.34 -21.41 -15.20
N PHE A 115 -6.25 -20.54 -16.21
CA PHE A 115 -5.57 -20.84 -17.48
C PHE A 115 -4.49 -19.78 -17.80
N PRO A 116 -3.42 -19.69 -16.99
CA PRO A 116 -2.35 -18.76 -17.27
C PRO A 116 -1.56 -19.20 -18.52
N PRO A 117 -1.03 -18.26 -19.33
CA PRO A 117 -0.18 -18.59 -20.48
C PRO A 117 1.03 -19.46 -20.10
N THR A 118 1.54 -20.24 -21.07
CA THR A 118 2.76 -21.03 -20.87
C THR A 118 3.94 -20.14 -20.51
N GLY A 119 4.68 -20.51 -19.46
CA GLY A 119 5.83 -19.73 -18.96
C GLY A 119 5.45 -18.55 -18.07
N HIS A 120 4.16 -18.32 -17.80
CA HIS A 120 3.69 -17.24 -16.95
C HIS A 120 4.04 -17.43 -15.46
N VAL A 121 4.29 -16.34 -14.73
CA VAL A 121 4.62 -16.39 -13.29
C VAL A 121 3.54 -17.05 -12.45
N PHE A 122 2.28 -17.00 -12.89
CA PHE A 122 1.12 -17.59 -12.20
C PHE A 122 0.95 -19.11 -12.43
N ARG A 123 1.88 -19.76 -13.14
CA ARG A 123 1.81 -21.21 -13.41
C ARG A 123 1.77 -22.01 -12.11
N GLY A 124 0.81 -22.93 -12.01
CA GLY A 124 0.69 -23.86 -10.87
C GLY A 124 0.18 -23.25 -9.57
N VAL A 125 -0.07 -21.93 -9.52
CA VAL A 125 -0.57 -21.23 -8.32
C VAL A 125 -1.92 -21.79 -7.88
N MET A 126 -2.86 -22.00 -8.80
CA MET A 126 -4.19 -22.56 -8.46
C MET A 126 -4.11 -23.97 -7.90
N ALA A 127 -3.23 -24.82 -8.44
CA ALA A 127 -3.03 -26.17 -7.92
C ALA A 127 -2.45 -26.15 -6.50
N ARG A 128 -1.48 -25.26 -6.24
CA ARG A 128 -0.93 -25.05 -4.89
C ARG A 128 -1.97 -24.47 -3.93
N GLY A 129 -2.79 -23.54 -4.40
CA GLY A 129 -3.91 -22.98 -3.65
C GLY A 129 -4.97 -24.01 -3.28
N ALA A 130 -5.26 -24.98 -4.16
CA ALA A 130 -6.17 -26.08 -3.84
C ALA A 130 -5.64 -27.03 -2.75
N LEU A 131 -4.32 -27.15 -2.63
CA LEU A 131 -3.66 -27.96 -1.60
C LEU A 131 -3.49 -27.22 -0.27
N GLU A 132 -3.63 -25.89 -0.27
CA GLU A 132 -3.47 -24.97 0.87
C GLU A 132 -4.17 -25.46 2.15
N PRO A 133 -5.44 -25.95 2.12
CA PRO A 133 -6.16 -26.36 3.34
C PRO A 133 -5.59 -27.63 3.98
N PHE A 134 -4.85 -28.43 3.22
CA PHE A 134 -4.21 -29.67 3.70
C PHE A 134 -2.79 -29.44 4.23
N ILE A 135 -2.25 -28.23 4.07
CA ILE A 135 -0.92 -27.87 4.60
C ILE A 135 -1.02 -27.58 6.11
N LYS A 136 -0.21 -28.28 6.90
CA LYS A 136 -0.16 -28.11 8.36
C LYS A 136 0.31 -26.70 8.75
N ARG A 137 -0.24 -26.20 9.85
CA ARG A 137 0.21 -24.96 10.50
C ARG A 137 1.59 -25.14 11.14
N THR A 138 2.37 -24.06 11.20
CA THR A 138 3.59 -24.03 12.02
C THR A 138 3.23 -23.99 13.50
N LYS A 139 4.17 -24.43 14.36
CA LYS A 139 4.09 -24.28 15.83
C LYS A 139 4.91 -23.10 16.34
N ALA A 140 5.64 -22.41 15.45
CA ALA A 140 6.42 -21.23 15.82
C ALA A 140 5.49 -20.05 16.14
N ASP A 141 5.91 -19.22 17.09
CA ASP A 141 5.18 -17.99 17.46
C ASP A 141 5.30 -16.90 16.38
N ASP A 142 6.39 -16.92 15.60
CA ASP A 142 6.61 -16.04 14.44
C ASP A 142 7.25 -16.84 13.30
N GLU A 143 6.96 -16.44 12.07
CA GLU A 143 7.46 -17.08 10.84
C GLU A 143 7.67 -15.99 9.78
N SER A 144 8.77 -16.10 9.02
CA SER A 144 9.02 -15.15 7.94
C SER A 144 7.93 -15.24 6.87
N ILE A 145 7.64 -14.12 6.19
CA ILE A 145 6.67 -14.10 5.07
C ILE A 145 7.07 -15.14 4.00
N HIS A 146 8.37 -15.27 3.73
CA HIS A 146 8.89 -16.22 2.75
C HIS A 146 8.60 -17.67 3.17
N ASP A 147 8.96 -18.06 4.38
CA ASP A 147 8.77 -19.43 4.87
C ASP A 147 7.30 -19.82 4.92
N PHE A 148 6.46 -18.90 5.42
CA PHE A 148 5.01 -19.08 5.47
C PHE A 148 4.44 -19.37 4.08
N VAL A 149 4.79 -18.55 3.09
CA VAL A 149 4.28 -18.71 1.71
C VAL A 149 4.88 -19.94 1.04
N SER A 150 6.18 -20.18 1.21
CA SER A 150 6.87 -21.34 0.64
C SER A 150 6.25 -22.64 1.11
N ARG A 151 5.94 -22.76 2.40
CA ARG A 151 5.26 -23.92 2.99
C ARG A 151 3.85 -24.10 2.43
N ARG A 152 3.09 -23.01 2.30
CA ARG A 152 1.66 -23.04 1.94
C ARG A 152 1.36 -23.11 0.46
N PHE A 153 2.16 -22.42 -0.35
CA PHE A 153 1.92 -22.21 -1.78
C PHE A 153 3.12 -22.61 -2.66
N GLY A 154 4.24 -23.01 -2.06
CA GLY A 154 5.47 -23.39 -2.75
C GLY A 154 6.44 -22.21 -2.94
N SER A 155 7.73 -22.52 -3.01
CA SER A 155 8.80 -21.53 -3.17
C SER A 155 8.62 -20.65 -4.41
N HIS A 156 8.13 -21.22 -5.53
CA HIS A 156 7.84 -20.45 -6.74
C HIS A 156 6.95 -19.23 -6.49
N VAL A 157 5.91 -19.36 -5.65
CA VAL A 157 5.02 -18.25 -5.29
C VAL A 157 5.70 -17.27 -4.35
N ALA A 158 6.46 -17.78 -3.37
CA ALA A 158 7.21 -16.96 -2.45
C ALA A 158 8.26 -16.09 -3.18
N ASP A 159 9.09 -16.70 -4.00
CA ASP A 159 10.25 -16.10 -4.65
C ASP A 159 9.87 -15.08 -5.74
N ASN A 160 8.81 -15.37 -6.50
CA ASN A 160 8.48 -14.57 -7.69
C ASN A 160 7.27 -13.64 -7.51
N MET A 161 6.29 -14.04 -6.70
CA MET A 161 5.05 -13.26 -6.52
C MET A 161 5.05 -12.49 -5.21
N ILE A 162 5.30 -13.17 -4.10
CA ILE A 162 5.27 -12.51 -2.79
C ILE A 162 6.48 -11.62 -2.59
N SER A 163 7.67 -12.02 -3.05
CA SER A 163 8.82 -11.12 -3.10
C SER A 163 8.48 -9.82 -3.84
N ALA A 164 7.88 -9.91 -5.04
CA ALA A 164 7.47 -8.72 -5.80
C ALA A 164 6.41 -7.87 -5.07
N LEU A 165 5.48 -8.51 -4.36
CA LEU A 165 4.48 -7.82 -3.54
C LEU A 165 5.13 -7.06 -2.38
N VAL A 166 6.06 -7.72 -1.66
CA VAL A 166 6.75 -7.15 -0.50
C VAL A 166 7.58 -5.95 -0.91
N HIS A 167 8.34 -6.03 -2.01
CA HIS A 167 9.09 -4.89 -2.56
C HIS A 167 8.21 -3.73 -3.06
N GLY A 168 6.92 -3.98 -3.33
CA GLY A 168 5.99 -2.96 -3.77
C GLY A 168 5.14 -2.33 -2.65
N ILE A 169 5.14 -2.93 -1.46
CA ILE A 169 4.42 -2.44 -0.27
C ILE A 169 5.39 -1.76 0.70
N LEU A 170 6.61 -2.32 0.84
CA LEU A 170 7.67 -1.79 1.70
C LEU A 170 8.44 -0.66 1.03
#